data_AF-A0A978S153-F1
#
_entry.id   AF-A0A978S153-F1
#
_cell.length_a   1.000
_cell.length_b   1.000
_cell.length_c   1.000
_cell.angle_alpha   90.00
_cell.angle_beta   90.00
_cell.angle_gamma   90.00
#
_symmetry.space_group_name_H-M   'P 1'
#
loop_
_entity.id
_entity.type
_entity.pdbx_description
1 polymer ?
#
loop_
_entity_poly.entity_id
_entity_poly.type
_entity_poly.pdbx_seq_one_letter_code
_entity_poly.pdbx_strand_id
1 'polypeptide(L)'
;MGIKRETVIDVNLDPTKGSETGKIRLCIVVTNNSDNERVTVIQVVPITAWSNKKAKITTNVEILPSSGNGLTKQSIADCWQTRRIDYRSRLVAIRGELEPEQNFC
;
A
#
# COMPACT_ATOMS: atom_id res chain seq x y z
N MET A 1 17.29 9.15 2.52
CA MET A 1 15.86 9.28 2.86
C MET A 1 15.19 7.99 2.39
N GLY A 2 14.85 7.10 3.32
CA GLY A 2 14.38 5.74 3.02
C GLY A 2 12.86 5.64 2.98
N ILE A 3 12.36 4.56 2.40
CA ILE A 3 10.94 4.19 2.48
C ILE A 3 10.61 3.80 3.92
N LYS A 4 9.52 4.33 4.49
CA LYS A 4 9.08 4.04 5.85
C LYS A 4 7.78 3.25 5.85
N ARG A 5 7.45 2.63 6.98
CA ARG A 5 6.10 2.13 7.24
C ARG A 5 5.10 3.27 7.08
N GLU A 6 3.90 2.96 6.60
CA GLU A 6 2.81 3.91 6.33
C GLU A 6 3.05 4.91 5.19
N THR A 7 4.20 4.84 4.50
CA THR A 7 4.38 5.57 3.25
C THR A 7 3.42 5.03 2.17
N VAL A 8 2.72 5.94 1.50
CA VAL A 8 1.85 5.67 0.36
C VAL A 8 2.67 5.82 -0.93
N ILE A 9 2.73 4.77 -1.74
CA ILE A 9 3.59 4.68 -2.92
C ILE A 9 2.86 4.09 -4.13
N ASP A 10 3.21 4.53 -5.33
CA ASP A 10 2.86 3.82 -6.56
C ASP A 10 3.89 2.72 -6.83
N VAL A 11 3.40 1.51 -7.08
CA VAL A 11 4.23 0.32 -7.32
C VAL A 11 3.76 -0.39 -8.59
N ASN A 12 4.70 -0.77 -9.45
CA ASN A 12 4.42 -1.70 -10.53
C ASN A 12 4.36 -3.14 -9.99
N LEU A 13 3.15 -3.72 -9.94
CA LEU A 13 2.89 -5.08 -9.46
C LEU A 13 2.88 -6.13 -10.59
N ASP A 14 3.17 -5.76 -11.83
CA ASP A 14 3.30 -6.74 -12.92
C ASP A 14 4.69 -7.41 -12.94
N PRO A 15 4.79 -8.66 -13.44
CA PRO A 15 3.70 -9.53 -13.88
C PRO A 15 2.91 -10.14 -12.71
N THR A 16 1.72 -10.63 -13.00
CA THR A 16 0.85 -11.33 -12.05
C THR A 16 0.43 -12.71 -12.54
N LYS A 17 -0.02 -13.55 -11.59
CA LYS A 17 -0.61 -14.86 -11.86
C LYS A 17 -2.00 -14.96 -11.25
N GLY A 18 -2.98 -15.40 -12.05
CA GLY A 18 -4.36 -15.60 -11.58
C GLY A 18 -5.00 -14.30 -11.08
N SER A 19 -5.52 -14.33 -9.85
CA SER A 19 -6.28 -13.22 -9.23
C SER A 19 -5.41 -12.19 -8.50
N GLU A 20 -4.10 -12.25 -8.68
CA GLU A 20 -3.15 -11.29 -8.15
C GLU A 20 -3.37 -9.88 -8.72
N THR A 21 -3.36 -8.88 -7.85
CA THR A 21 -3.44 -7.47 -8.24
C THR A 21 -2.18 -7.06 -9.02
N GLY A 22 -2.36 -6.57 -10.24
CA GLY A 22 -1.28 -6.15 -11.13
C GLY A 22 -1.34 -4.68 -11.53
N LYS A 23 -0.57 -4.34 -12.57
CA LYS A 23 -0.32 -2.99 -13.09
C LYS A 23 0.34 -2.08 -12.06
N ILE A 24 0.46 -0.79 -12.40
CA ILE A 24 0.82 0.24 -11.43
C ILE A 24 -0.37 0.45 -10.49
N ARG A 25 -0.10 0.34 -9.19
CA ARG A 25 -1.09 0.49 -8.12
C ARG A 25 -0.53 1.32 -7.00
N LEU A 26 -1.42 2.11 -6.42
CA LEU A 26 -1.17 2.76 -5.16
C LEU A 26 -1.14 1.70 -4.06
N CYS A 27 -0.17 1.77 -3.16
CA CYS A 27 0.07 0.80 -2.11
C CYS A 27 0.54 1.50 -0.82
N ILE A 28 0.38 0.81 0.32
CA ILE A 28 0.93 1.22 1.61
C ILE A 28 2.08 0.29 1.99
N VAL A 29 3.17 0.86 2.46
CA VAL A 29 4.29 0.08 3.01
C VAL A 29 3.96 -0.36 4.44
N VAL A 30 4.07 -1.65 4.71
CA VAL A 30 3.75 -2.24 6.03
C VAL A 30 4.96 -2.89 6.71
N THR A 31 6.11 -3.01 6.05
CA THR A 31 7.36 -3.41 6.73
C THR A 31 7.82 -2.32 7.71
N ASN A 32 8.38 -2.74 8.84
CA ASN A 32 8.86 -1.81 9.87
C ASN A 32 10.07 -1.00 9.37
N ASN A 33 10.30 0.17 10.01
CA ASN A 33 11.34 1.11 9.58
C ASN A 33 12.76 0.53 9.71
N SER A 34 13.04 -0.23 10.77
CA SER A 34 14.34 -0.86 10.99
C SER A 34 14.75 -1.80 9.86
N ASP A 35 13.79 -2.55 9.31
CA ASP A 35 14.02 -3.43 8.17
C ASP A 35 14.15 -2.63 6.87
N ASN A 36 13.29 -1.64 6.64
CA ASN A 36 13.33 -0.83 5.42
C ASN A 36 14.66 -0.07 5.22
N GLU A 37 15.36 0.23 6.32
CA GLU A 37 16.70 0.83 6.29
C GLU A 37 17.80 -0.16 5.85
N ARG A 38 17.57 -1.47 6.02
CA ARG A 38 18.56 -2.53 5.81
C ARG A 38 18.33 -3.32 4.52
N VAL A 39 17.09 -3.46 4.09
CA VAL A 39 16.72 -4.31 2.93
C VAL A 39 15.96 -3.54 1.86
N THR A 40 15.99 -4.07 0.64
CA THR A 40 15.27 -3.49 -0.51
C THR A 40 13.91 -4.12 -0.74
N VAL A 41 13.68 -5.29 -0.15
CA VAL A 41 12.41 -6.02 -0.25
C VAL A 41 11.50 -5.55 0.88
N ILE A 42 10.43 -4.88 0.52
CA ILE A 42 9.41 -4.37 1.44
C ILE A 42 8.09 -5.09 1.22
N GLN A 43 7.22 -5.10 2.23
CA GLN A 43 5.86 -5.59 2.10
C GLN A 43 4.92 -4.42 1.86
N VAL A 44 4.04 -4.56 0.87
CA VAL A 44 3.08 -3.53 0.50
C VAL A 44 1.67 -4.09 0.43
N VAL A 45 0.68 -3.25 0.75
CA VAL A 45 -0.75 -3.55 0.64
C VAL A 45 -1.37 -2.65 -0.44
N PRO A 46 -1.95 -3.21 -1.51
CA PRO A 46 -2.60 -2.41 -2.56
C PRO A 46 -3.81 -1.65 -2.04
N ILE A 47 -3.93 -0.39 -2.44
CA ILE A 47 -5.09 0.46 -2.21
C ILE A 47 -6.01 0.36 -3.43
N THR A 48 -7.29 0.15 -3.18
CA THR A 48 -8.33 0.14 -4.22
C THR A 48 -9.46 1.09 -3.86
N ALA A 49 -10.32 1.40 -4.84
CA ALA A 49 -11.52 2.17 -4.55
C ALA A 49 -12.38 1.45 -3.49
N TRP A 50 -12.95 2.22 -2.57
CA TRP A 50 -13.85 1.67 -1.57
C TRP A 50 -15.06 1.00 -2.23
N SER A 51 -15.52 -0.10 -1.64
CA SER A 51 -16.80 -0.73 -2.00
C SER A 51 -17.36 -1.48 -0.81
N ASN A 52 -18.68 -1.55 -0.70
CA ASN A 52 -19.37 -2.30 0.36
C ASN A 52 -18.94 -3.78 0.39
N LYS A 53 -18.64 -4.38 -0.77
CA LYS A 53 -18.13 -5.77 -0.83
C LYS A 53 -16.77 -5.91 -0.15
N LYS A 54 -15.84 -4.99 -0.41
CA LYS A 54 -14.50 -5.05 0.19
C LYS A 54 -14.46 -4.60 1.64
N ALA A 55 -15.33 -3.66 2.03
CA ALA A 55 -15.47 -3.19 3.42
C ALA A 55 -15.98 -4.30 4.36
N LYS A 56 -16.71 -5.28 3.84
CA LYS A 56 -17.14 -6.47 4.59
C LYS A 56 -16.03 -7.48 4.86
N ILE A 57 -14.86 -7.33 4.24
CA ILE A 57 -13.72 -8.21 4.50
C ILE A 57 -13.01 -7.68 5.74
N THR A 58 -13.08 -8.40 6.85
CA THR A 58 -12.60 -7.97 8.18
C THR A 58 -11.13 -7.51 8.19
N THR A 59 -10.29 -8.08 7.33
CA THR A 59 -8.86 -7.74 7.27
C THR A 59 -8.59 -6.47 6.47
N ASN A 60 -9.54 -6.00 5.66
CA ASN A 60 -9.36 -4.80 4.86
C ASN A 60 -9.57 -3.56 5.73
N VAL A 61 -8.82 -2.51 5.43
CA VAL A 61 -8.84 -1.26 6.21
C VAL A 61 -9.33 -0.12 5.33
N GLU A 62 -10.35 0.59 5.79
CA GLU A 62 -10.83 1.79 5.12
C GLU A 62 -9.87 2.95 5.29
N ILE A 63 -9.73 3.75 4.23
CA ILE A 63 -8.82 4.88 4.19
C ILE A 63 -9.56 6.10 3.68
N LEU A 64 -9.63 7.14 4.51
CA LEU A 64 -10.15 8.43 4.12
C LEU A 64 -9.06 9.25 3.42
N PRO A 65 -9.41 10.06 2.42
CA PRO A 65 -8.46 10.95 1.79
C PRO A 65 -8.01 12.05 2.76
N SER A 66 -6.72 12.35 2.77
CA SER A 66 -6.15 13.48 3.50
C SER A 66 -5.21 14.28 2.59
N SER A 67 -4.86 15.50 3.01
CA SER A 67 -3.84 16.30 2.32
C SER A 67 -2.46 15.64 2.36
N GLY A 68 -2.20 14.75 3.32
CA GLY A 68 -0.92 14.08 3.54
C GLY A 68 -0.76 12.74 2.82
N ASN A 69 -1.85 12.00 2.57
CA ASN A 69 -1.77 10.63 2.06
C ASN A 69 -1.92 10.48 0.53
N GLY A 70 -2.17 11.58 -0.17
CA GLY A 70 -2.25 11.61 -1.64
C GLY A 70 -3.48 10.93 -2.25
N LEU A 71 -4.47 10.56 -1.44
CA LEU A 71 -5.74 10.03 -1.91
C LEU A 71 -6.73 11.15 -2.22
N THR A 72 -7.53 10.97 -3.28
CA THR A 72 -8.58 11.93 -3.67
C THR A 72 -9.99 11.48 -3.28
N LYS A 73 -10.14 10.25 -2.82
CA LYS A 73 -11.44 9.64 -2.46
C LYS A 73 -11.26 8.54 -1.42
N GLN A 74 -12.36 8.22 -0.73
CA GLN A 74 -12.42 7.07 0.16
C GLN A 74 -11.97 5.80 -0.57
N SER A 75 -11.06 5.09 0.07
CA SER A 75 -10.36 3.95 -0.49
C SER A 75 -10.31 2.82 0.52
N ILE A 76 -9.83 1.66 0.10
CA ILE A 76 -9.67 0.50 0.95
C ILE A 76 -8.35 -0.20 0.67
N ALA A 77 -7.58 -0.48 1.71
CA ALA A 77 -6.43 -1.38 1.64
C ALA A 77 -6.93 -2.81 1.52
N ASP A 78 -6.56 -3.46 0.42
CA ASP A 78 -6.93 -4.84 0.12
C ASP A 78 -5.87 -5.79 0.68
N CYS A 79 -6.00 -6.14 1.96
CA CYS A 79 -5.00 -6.91 2.69
C CYS A 79 -4.83 -8.35 2.16
N TRP A 80 -5.81 -8.87 1.43
CA TRP A 80 -5.67 -10.15 0.71
C TRP A 80 -4.74 -10.08 -0.50
N GLN A 81 -4.44 -8.87 -0.97
CA GLN A 81 -3.58 -8.62 -2.13
C GLN A 81 -2.17 -8.15 -1.74
N THR A 82 -1.81 -8.30 -0.46
CA THR A 82 -0.49 -7.98 0.08
C THR A 82 0.62 -8.70 -0.67
N ARG A 83 1.73 -8.00 -0.95
CA ARG A 83 2.87 -8.58 -1.66
C ARG A 83 4.20 -8.06 -1.14
N ARG A 84 5.23 -8.93 -1.11
CA ARG A 84 6.62 -8.50 -0.97
C ARG A 84 7.19 -8.10 -2.33
N ILE A 85 7.81 -6.93 -2.40
CA ILE A 85 8.34 -6.34 -3.63
C ILE A 85 9.72 -5.74 -3.36
N ASP A 86 10.62 -5.86 -4.33
CA ASP A 86 11.84 -5.06 -4.34
C ASP A 86 11.51 -3.64 -4.79
N TYR A 87 11.62 -2.66 -3.88
CA TYR A 87 11.20 -1.30 -4.19
C TYR A 87 12.12 -0.62 -5.19
N ARG A 88 13.40 -1.04 -5.30
CA ARG A 88 14.34 -0.43 -6.23
C ARG A 88 13.92 -0.64 -7.68
N SER A 89 13.30 -1.77 -7.97
CA SER A 89 12.84 -2.13 -9.31
C SER A 89 11.36 -1.81 -9.57
N ARG A 90 10.54 -1.71 -8.51
CA ARG A 90 9.08 -1.61 -8.65
C ARG A 90 8.47 -0.28 -8.21
N LEU A 91 9.19 0.56 -7.45
CA LEU A 91 8.70 1.88 -7.05
C LEU A 91 8.57 2.78 -8.27
N VAL A 92 7.42 3.44 -8.41
CA VAL A 92 7.15 4.43 -9.45
C VAL A 92 7.17 5.84 -8.86
N ALA A 93 6.46 6.06 -7.74
CA ALA A 93 6.37 7.37 -7.10
C ALA A 93 6.05 7.25 -5.61
N ILE A 94 6.47 8.24 -4.82
CA ILE A 94 6.01 8.43 -3.44
C ILE A 94 4.88 9.45 -3.47
N ARG A 95 3.76 9.13 -2.82
CA ARG A 95 2.54 9.97 -2.82
C ARG A 95 2.32 10.71 -1.53
N GLY A 96 2.80 10.17 -0.42
CA GLY A 96 2.59 10.74 0.89
C GLY A 96 2.72 9.70 2.00
N GLU A 97 2.12 9.99 3.14
CA GLU A 97 2.10 9.12 4.31
C GLU A 97 0.69 9.09 4.90
N LEU A 98 0.32 7.99 5.54
CA LEU A 98 -0.96 7.87 6.24
C LEU A 98 -0.95 8.69 7.53
N GLU A 99 -2.14 9.04 8.02
CA GLU A 99 -2.26 9.71 9.32
C GLU A 99 -2.02 8.70 10.46
N PRO A 100 -1.43 9.11 11.60
CA PRO A 100 -1.04 8.20 12.69
C PRO A 100 -2.16 7.35 13.30
N GLU A 101 -3.43 7.74 13.11
CA GLU A 101 -4.60 7.06 13.68
C GLU A 101 -5.12 5.92 12.80
N GLN A 102 -4.57 5.72 11.61
CA GLN A 102 -4.98 4.64 10.71
C GLN A 102 -4.20 3.37 11.07
N ASN A 103 -4.72 2.59 12.01
CA ASN A 103 -4.13 1.31 12.40
C ASN A 103 -4.19 0.30 11.23
N PHE A 104 -3.06 0.09 10.57
CA PHE A 104 -2.84 -1.02 9.64
C PHE A 104 -2.13 -2.17 10.37
N CYS A 105 -2.62 -3.39 10.19
CA CYS A 105 -2.06 -4.69 10.62
C CYS A 105 -0.94 -4.65 11.66
#